data_AF-A0A7C3Q8F2-F1
#
_entry.id   AF-A0A7C3Q8F2-F1
#
_cell.length_a   1.000
_cell.length_b   1.000
_cell.length_c   1.000
_cell.angle_alpha   90.00
_cell.angle_beta   90.00
_cell.angle_gamma   90.00
#
_symmetry.space_group_name_H-M   'P 1'
#
loop_
_entity.id
_entity.type
_entity.pdbx_description
1 polymer ?
#
loop_
_entity_poly.entity_id
_entity_poly.type
_entity_poly.pdbx_seq_one_letter_code
_entity_poly.pdbx_strand_id
1 'polypeptide(L)'
;MRQMFLIMTMAAVFLSPQFAMAHNGRPSCSVCGMYIASHQKTAATLISKQGVKSQTCGVTDMLRLINDAGGPEAFSSLQVRGWNSGRKIAAQDAVYIIGSRIIPDMLPTIIAFSSQQKAQKFQKTNGGALLSFTQALLSISPTGMTMPVKIKSAVVPARGATGFAVGAMYMKKDEVMDGSDHVDPADFIQRPGQQMGAKEMKSRAEMYMLSYGINNNLALGVSIKDFHKKMDMYLASGSKVSTIRNNGISDLNINLRYNVWKDVYYSKFFSIILGTTLPTGNFKIEYESSPGLQTGSGSFSGTAGLLYSQRLNDFWFHTMLTYTHKLENSDNYKFGDETNFGAALHYTPDYNLMIGLEINGTDYAKNEYNGRKLDNTGGFRSYATGVGNWRFLTALGGNFNLRLSLSLPLYEDMNHYTAMGLEKAQLGGGYTGSALLSFKRRFVF
;
A
#
# COMPACT_ATOMS: atom_id res chain seq x y z
N MET A 1 27.59 13.01 -6.26
CA MET A 1 27.53 13.11 -7.74
C MET A 1 27.34 11.76 -8.44
N ARG A 2 27.94 10.64 -8.00
CA ARG A 2 27.70 9.30 -8.59
C ARG A 2 26.28 8.72 -8.40
N GLN A 3 25.53 9.10 -7.36
CA GLN A 3 24.15 8.63 -7.14
C GLN A 3 23.09 9.40 -7.95
N MET A 4 23.36 10.66 -8.35
CA MET A 4 22.44 11.43 -9.21
C MET A 4 22.42 10.92 -10.65
N PHE A 5 23.55 10.40 -11.13
CA PHE A 5 23.67 9.87 -12.50
C PHE A 5 22.84 8.59 -12.73
N LEU A 6 22.66 7.75 -11.70
CA LEU A 6 21.85 6.53 -11.80
C LEU A 6 20.33 6.84 -11.84
N ILE A 7 19.90 7.87 -11.10
CA ILE A 7 18.49 8.30 -11.08
C ILE A 7 18.12 9.02 -12.37
N MET A 8 19.04 9.82 -12.94
CA MET A 8 18.80 10.51 -14.21
C MET A 8 18.81 9.57 -15.42
N THR A 9 19.61 8.49 -15.40
CA THR A 9 19.56 7.47 -16.45
C THR A 9 18.32 6.59 -16.37
N MET A 10 17.77 6.32 -15.17
CA MET A 10 16.43 5.71 -15.06
C MET A 10 15.32 6.66 -15.52
N ALA A 11 15.38 7.96 -15.19
CA ALA A 11 14.37 8.94 -15.61
C ALA A 11 14.36 9.20 -17.13
N ALA A 12 15.53 9.19 -17.80
CA ALA A 12 15.63 9.33 -19.25
C ALA A 12 15.07 8.11 -20.01
N VAL A 13 15.04 6.93 -19.37
CA VAL A 13 14.35 5.74 -19.88
C VAL A 13 12.82 5.90 -19.84
N PHE A 14 12.27 6.75 -18.96
CA PHE A 14 10.82 6.96 -18.84
C PHE A 14 10.20 7.99 -19.82
N LEU A 15 11.01 8.73 -20.59
CA LEU A 15 10.53 9.78 -21.51
C LEU A 15 10.61 9.40 -23.00
N SER A 16 10.95 8.15 -23.33
CA SER A 16 10.92 7.67 -24.71
C SER A 16 9.53 7.08 -25.07
N PRO A 17 8.90 7.45 -26.19
CA PRO A 17 7.60 6.92 -26.59
C PRO A 17 7.62 5.46 -27.11
N GLN A 18 8.72 4.74 -26.94
CA GLN A 18 8.96 3.46 -27.61
C GLN A 18 9.66 2.43 -26.71
N PHE A 19 9.03 2.05 -25.60
CA PHE A 19 9.29 0.71 -25.05
C PHE A 19 8.38 -0.29 -25.77
N ALA A 20 8.77 -0.60 -27.00
CA ALA A 20 8.32 -1.82 -27.66
C ALA A 20 8.68 -3.00 -26.74
N MET A 21 7.64 -3.71 -26.35
CA MET A 21 7.67 -4.74 -25.32
C MET A 21 8.80 -5.74 -25.56
N ALA A 22 9.58 -6.04 -24.53
CA ALA A 22 10.32 -7.30 -24.44
C ALA A 22 9.31 -8.44 -24.23
N HIS A 23 8.51 -8.70 -25.25
CA HIS A 23 7.68 -9.88 -25.38
C HIS A 23 8.62 -10.95 -25.96
N ASN A 24 8.95 -12.00 -25.20
CA ASN A 24 9.64 -13.20 -25.72
C ASN A 24 8.75 -13.99 -26.71
N GLY A 25 7.96 -13.32 -27.56
CA GLY A 25 6.98 -13.90 -28.49
C GLY A 25 5.76 -14.60 -27.86
N ARG A 26 5.76 -14.85 -26.54
CA ARG A 26 4.64 -15.51 -25.85
C ARG A 26 3.41 -14.60 -25.76
N PRO A 27 2.21 -15.01 -26.23
CA PRO A 27 0.99 -14.24 -26.02
C PRO A 27 0.68 -14.01 -24.53
N SER A 28 0.50 -12.73 -24.15
CA SER A 28 0.13 -12.32 -22.79
C SER A 28 -1.17 -11.52 -22.79
N CYS A 29 -1.80 -11.47 -21.62
CA CYS A 29 -2.93 -10.60 -21.36
C CYS A 29 -2.51 -9.13 -21.44
N SER A 30 -3.26 -8.33 -22.21
CA SER A 30 -3.05 -6.88 -22.37
C SER A 30 -3.25 -6.08 -21.07
N VAL A 31 -3.87 -6.68 -20.06
CA VAL A 31 -4.23 -6.03 -18.79
C VAL A 31 -3.24 -6.41 -17.69
N CYS A 32 -3.06 -7.70 -17.40
CA CYS A 32 -2.25 -8.14 -16.26
C CYS A 32 -0.92 -8.82 -16.62
N GLY A 33 -0.65 -9.03 -17.92
CA GLY A 33 0.58 -9.66 -18.39
C GLY A 33 0.64 -11.18 -18.29
N MET A 34 -0.33 -11.81 -17.61
CA MET A 34 -0.39 -13.26 -17.47
C MET A 34 -0.39 -13.96 -18.83
N TYR A 35 0.31 -15.08 -18.94
CA TYR A 35 0.43 -15.81 -20.19
C TYR A 35 -0.89 -16.48 -20.58
N ILE A 36 -1.38 -16.21 -21.79
CA ILE A 36 -2.67 -16.71 -22.26
C ILE A 36 -2.74 -18.24 -22.29
N ALA A 37 -1.59 -18.88 -22.55
CA ALA A 37 -1.48 -20.34 -22.58
C ALA A 37 -1.92 -21.01 -21.26
N SER A 38 -1.76 -20.34 -20.12
CA SER A 38 -2.15 -20.86 -18.81
C SER A 38 -3.65 -20.69 -18.51
N HIS A 39 -4.38 -19.94 -19.34
CA HIS A 39 -5.78 -19.56 -19.07
C HIS A 39 -6.72 -19.86 -20.24
N GLN A 40 -6.45 -20.92 -21.00
CA GLN A 40 -7.22 -21.25 -22.20
C GLN A 40 -8.72 -21.54 -21.94
N LYS A 41 -9.15 -21.77 -20.70
CA LYS A 41 -10.58 -21.96 -20.37
C LYS A 41 -11.35 -20.65 -20.14
N THR A 42 -10.64 -19.55 -19.88
CA THR A 42 -11.23 -18.25 -19.50
C THR A 42 -10.79 -17.10 -20.39
N ALA A 43 -9.77 -17.33 -21.22
CA ALA A 43 -9.22 -16.31 -22.09
C ALA A 43 -10.28 -15.71 -23.02
N ALA A 44 -10.19 -14.40 -23.21
CA ALA A 44 -11.05 -13.64 -24.11
C ALA A 44 -10.25 -13.04 -25.26
N THR A 45 -10.95 -12.68 -26.34
CA THR A 45 -10.38 -11.98 -27.50
C THR A 45 -11.29 -10.82 -27.85
N LEU A 46 -10.69 -9.65 -28.05
CA LEU A 46 -11.37 -8.43 -28.46
C LEU A 46 -10.76 -7.98 -29.79
N ILE A 47 -11.59 -7.47 -30.69
CA ILE A 47 -11.15 -6.80 -31.92
C ILE A 47 -11.80 -5.42 -31.94
N SER A 48 -10.99 -4.37 -31.93
CA SER A 48 -11.52 -3.00 -31.96
C SER A 48 -12.19 -2.70 -33.31
N LYS A 49 -12.96 -1.61 -33.41
CA LYS A 49 -13.48 -1.13 -34.71
C LYS A 49 -12.36 -0.77 -35.71
N GLN A 50 -11.14 -0.49 -35.22
CA GLN A 50 -9.94 -0.26 -36.03
C GLN A 50 -9.19 -1.56 -36.38
N GLY A 51 -9.74 -2.73 -36.05
CA GLY A 51 -9.14 -4.04 -36.38
C GLY A 51 -8.02 -4.48 -35.44
N VAL A 52 -7.73 -3.73 -34.37
CA VAL A 52 -6.68 -4.09 -33.41
C VAL A 52 -7.16 -5.25 -32.54
N LYS A 53 -6.42 -6.36 -32.58
CA LYS A 53 -6.72 -7.57 -31.81
C LYS A 53 -6.03 -7.52 -30.44
N SER A 54 -6.82 -7.68 -29.37
CA SER A 54 -6.35 -7.81 -27.99
C SER A 54 -6.75 -9.15 -27.38
N GLN A 55 -5.97 -9.63 -26.39
CA GLN A 55 -6.28 -10.86 -25.66
C GLN A 55 -6.19 -10.63 -24.16
N THR A 56 -7.05 -11.32 -23.42
CA THR A 56 -7.04 -11.30 -21.96
C THR A 56 -7.03 -12.72 -21.42
N CYS A 57 -6.44 -12.92 -20.23
CA CYS A 57 -6.44 -14.22 -19.57
C CYS A 57 -7.83 -14.60 -19.02
N GLY A 58 -8.71 -13.63 -18.86
CA GLY A 58 -10.00 -13.79 -18.21
C GLY A 58 -11.05 -12.80 -18.70
N VAL A 59 -12.30 -13.07 -18.32
CA VAL A 59 -13.44 -12.19 -18.59
C VAL A 59 -13.31 -10.88 -17.82
N THR A 60 -12.86 -10.91 -16.56
CA THR A 60 -12.71 -9.69 -15.75
C THR A 60 -11.77 -8.68 -16.42
N ASP A 61 -10.62 -9.13 -16.94
CA ASP A 61 -9.70 -8.27 -17.68
C ASP A 61 -10.27 -7.82 -19.04
N MET A 62 -11.08 -8.65 -19.71
CA MET A 62 -11.78 -8.23 -20.93
C MET A 62 -12.72 -7.05 -20.64
N LEU A 63 -13.50 -7.15 -19.57
CA LEU A 63 -14.46 -6.11 -19.18
C LEU A 63 -13.76 -4.79 -18.82
N ARG A 64 -12.55 -4.83 -18.25
CA ARG A 64 -11.74 -3.63 -18.02
C ARG A 64 -11.36 -2.93 -19.33
N LEU A 65 -10.90 -3.68 -20.33
CA LEU A 65 -10.60 -3.10 -21.65
C LEU A 65 -11.85 -2.50 -22.30
N ILE A 66 -13.02 -3.11 -22.07
CA ILE A 66 -14.29 -2.59 -22.57
C ILE A 66 -14.66 -1.27 -21.88
N ASN A 67 -14.54 -1.20 -20.55
CA ASN A 67 -14.81 0.01 -19.78
C ASN A 67 -13.84 1.14 -20.13
N ASP A 68 -12.53 0.86 -20.22
CA ASP A 68 -11.49 1.83 -20.59
C ASP A 68 -11.72 2.39 -22.01
N ALA A 69 -12.35 1.62 -22.91
CA ALA A 69 -12.70 2.06 -24.26
C ALA A 69 -14.06 2.79 -24.34
N GLY A 70 -14.73 3.04 -23.21
CA GLY A 70 -16.02 3.72 -23.14
C GLY A 70 -17.24 2.81 -23.42
N GLY A 71 -17.05 1.50 -23.54
CA GLY A 71 -18.13 0.52 -23.69
C GLY A 71 -17.93 -0.49 -24.82
N PRO A 72 -18.86 -1.46 -24.96
CA PRO A 72 -18.74 -2.56 -25.93
C PRO A 72 -18.77 -2.09 -27.38
N GLU A 73 -19.36 -0.92 -27.65
CA GLU A 73 -19.47 -0.31 -28.98
C GLU A 73 -18.12 0.09 -29.60
N ALA A 74 -17.04 0.14 -28.82
CA ALA A 74 -15.69 0.35 -29.35
C ALA A 74 -15.12 -0.86 -30.11
N PHE A 75 -15.80 -2.02 -30.04
CA PHE A 75 -15.30 -3.29 -30.56
C PHE A 75 -16.21 -3.84 -31.66
N SER A 76 -15.57 -4.37 -32.72
CA SER A 76 -16.25 -5.12 -33.78
C SER A 76 -16.47 -6.58 -33.40
N SER A 77 -15.68 -7.12 -32.47
CA SER A 77 -15.85 -8.49 -31.96
C SER A 77 -15.42 -8.62 -30.51
N LEU A 78 -16.27 -9.27 -29.70
CA LEU A 78 -15.99 -9.64 -28.32
C LEU A 78 -16.25 -11.14 -28.16
N GLN A 79 -15.20 -11.92 -27.89
CA GLN A 79 -15.30 -13.38 -27.77
C GLN A 79 -14.77 -13.85 -26.42
N VAL A 80 -15.59 -14.62 -25.71
CA VAL A 80 -15.23 -15.33 -24.48
C VAL A 80 -15.21 -16.83 -24.71
N ARG A 81 -14.62 -17.59 -23.79
CA ARG A 81 -14.67 -19.06 -23.82
C ARG A 81 -15.67 -19.59 -22.80
N GLY A 82 -16.56 -20.45 -23.26
CA GLY A 82 -17.51 -21.12 -22.37
C GLY A 82 -16.80 -22.14 -21.49
N TRP A 83 -16.86 -21.95 -20.17
CA TRP A 83 -16.24 -22.84 -19.17
C TRP A 83 -16.63 -24.31 -19.37
N ASN A 84 -17.89 -24.55 -19.73
CA ASN A 84 -18.45 -25.87 -19.92
C ASN A 84 -18.14 -26.52 -21.28
N SER A 85 -17.68 -25.78 -22.28
CA SER A 85 -17.52 -26.28 -23.66
C SER A 85 -16.15 -26.03 -24.27
N GLY A 86 -15.37 -25.08 -23.73
CA GLY A 86 -14.13 -24.57 -24.32
C GLY A 86 -14.31 -23.76 -25.61
N ARG A 87 -15.53 -23.73 -26.16
CA ARG A 87 -15.86 -23.04 -27.41
C ARG A 87 -15.90 -21.53 -27.21
N LYS A 88 -15.60 -20.81 -28.29
CA LYS A 88 -15.78 -19.36 -28.36
C LYS A 88 -17.26 -19.02 -28.44
N ILE A 89 -17.66 -17.98 -27.73
CA ILE A 89 -19.02 -17.46 -27.66
C ILE A 89 -18.91 -15.94 -27.80
N ALA A 90 -19.86 -15.31 -28.48
CA ALA A 90 -19.99 -13.85 -28.41
C ALA A 90 -20.22 -13.46 -26.94
N ALA A 91 -19.49 -12.45 -26.46
CA ALA A 91 -19.54 -12.07 -25.05
C ALA A 91 -20.96 -11.66 -24.60
N GLN A 92 -21.73 -11.07 -25.51
CA GLN A 92 -23.10 -10.61 -25.27
C GLN A 92 -24.08 -11.77 -25.07
N ASP A 93 -23.84 -12.91 -25.70
CA ASP A 93 -24.73 -14.09 -25.66
C ASP A 93 -24.42 -15.05 -24.51
N ALA A 94 -23.31 -14.81 -23.79
CA ALA A 94 -22.88 -15.66 -22.70
C ALA A 94 -23.62 -15.36 -21.39
N VAL A 95 -23.73 -16.38 -20.54
CA VAL A 95 -24.18 -16.24 -19.15
C VAL A 95 -22.95 -16.25 -18.25
N TYR A 96 -22.87 -15.31 -17.30
CA TYR A 96 -21.70 -15.15 -16.46
C TYR A 96 -21.96 -15.57 -15.02
N ILE A 97 -20.90 -16.00 -14.33
CA ILE A 97 -20.91 -16.19 -12.87
C ILE A 97 -19.74 -15.41 -12.28
N ILE A 98 -20.04 -14.49 -11.37
CA ILE A 98 -19.04 -13.79 -10.56
C ILE A 98 -18.86 -14.44 -9.19
N GLY A 99 -17.64 -14.43 -8.68
CA GLY A 99 -17.37 -14.70 -7.27
C GLY A 99 -17.57 -16.14 -6.82
N SER A 100 -17.44 -17.10 -7.74
CA SER A 100 -17.49 -18.52 -7.39
C SER A 100 -16.27 -18.95 -6.56
N ARG A 101 -16.34 -20.12 -5.93
CA ARG A 101 -15.21 -20.76 -5.23
C ARG A 101 -14.06 -21.15 -6.18
N ILE A 102 -14.35 -21.33 -7.47
CA ILE A 102 -13.35 -21.65 -8.49
C ILE A 102 -12.74 -20.34 -9.02
N ILE A 103 -11.42 -20.22 -8.91
CA ILE A 103 -10.66 -18.99 -9.24
C ILE A 103 -9.56 -19.34 -10.27
N PRO A 104 -9.90 -19.41 -11.57
CA PRO A 104 -9.01 -19.82 -12.65
C PRO A 104 -7.98 -18.76 -13.04
N ASP A 105 -8.23 -17.47 -12.76
CA ASP A 105 -7.43 -16.35 -13.25
C ASP A 105 -7.10 -15.32 -12.16
N MET A 106 -8.08 -14.56 -11.68
CA MET A 106 -7.93 -13.44 -10.75
C MET A 106 -9.20 -13.22 -9.91
N LEU A 107 -9.13 -12.31 -8.94
CA LEU A 107 -10.26 -11.91 -8.10
C LEU A 107 -10.73 -10.47 -8.45
N PRO A 108 -12.05 -10.22 -8.54
CA PRO A 108 -13.11 -11.23 -8.67
C PRO A 108 -12.93 -12.04 -9.96
N THR A 109 -13.23 -13.32 -9.87
CA THR A 109 -13.35 -14.18 -11.04
C THR A 109 -14.71 -13.96 -11.67
N ILE A 110 -14.74 -13.83 -13.00
CA ILE A 110 -15.96 -13.94 -13.80
C ILE A 110 -15.78 -15.09 -14.80
N ILE A 111 -16.69 -16.05 -14.78
CA ILE A 111 -16.66 -17.25 -15.63
C ILE A 111 -17.84 -17.20 -16.62
N ALA A 112 -17.56 -17.37 -17.91
CA ALA A 112 -18.57 -17.39 -18.96
C ALA A 112 -19.09 -18.81 -19.24
N PHE A 113 -20.38 -18.92 -19.56
CA PHE A 113 -21.07 -20.16 -19.91
C PHE A 113 -21.90 -19.98 -21.18
N SER A 114 -21.99 -21.04 -21.98
CA SER A 114 -22.80 -21.05 -23.21
C SER A 114 -24.28 -21.35 -22.97
N SER A 115 -24.70 -21.57 -21.72
CA SER A 115 -26.04 -22.03 -21.38
C SER A 115 -26.38 -21.65 -19.95
N GLN A 116 -27.56 -21.06 -19.76
CA GLN A 116 -28.08 -20.71 -18.45
C GLN A 116 -28.23 -21.93 -17.53
N GLN A 117 -28.72 -23.05 -18.05
CA GLN A 117 -28.86 -24.30 -17.28
C GLN A 117 -27.51 -24.80 -16.76
N LYS A 118 -26.45 -24.71 -17.58
CA LYS A 118 -25.09 -25.11 -17.19
C LYS A 118 -24.50 -24.15 -16.16
N ALA A 119 -24.72 -22.84 -16.33
CA ALA A 119 -24.33 -21.84 -15.35
C ALA A 119 -25.01 -22.09 -13.99
N GLN A 120 -26.33 -22.29 -13.97
CA GLN A 120 -27.08 -22.61 -12.75
C GLN A 120 -26.58 -23.89 -12.06
N LYS A 121 -26.27 -24.95 -12.84
CA LYS A 121 -25.67 -26.18 -12.27
C LYS A 121 -24.32 -25.91 -11.62
N PHE A 122 -23.47 -25.10 -12.27
CA PHE A 122 -22.19 -24.68 -11.71
C PHE A 122 -22.37 -23.85 -10.45
N GLN A 123 -23.29 -22.88 -10.45
CA GLN A 123 -23.60 -21.99 -9.33
C GLN A 123 -24.05 -22.78 -8.09
N LYS A 124 -24.94 -23.76 -8.26
CA LYS A 124 -25.41 -24.60 -7.14
C LYS A 124 -24.27 -25.34 -6.43
N THR A 125 -23.22 -25.71 -7.17
CA THR A 125 -22.07 -26.46 -6.63
C THR A 125 -20.97 -25.55 -6.10
N ASN A 126 -20.70 -24.45 -6.80
CA ASN A 126 -19.51 -23.61 -6.57
C ASN A 126 -19.82 -22.22 -6.01
N GLY A 127 -21.10 -21.90 -5.82
CA GLY A 127 -21.57 -20.56 -5.45
C GLY A 127 -21.39 -19.54 -6.56
N GLY A 128 -21.45 -18.26 -6.17
CA GLY A 128 -21.37 -17.12 -7.08
C GLY A 128 -22.74 -16.56 -7.48
N ALA A 129 -22.73 -15.42 -8.16
CA ALA A 129 -23.93 -14.76 -8.67
C ALA A 129 -23.98 -14.85 -10.21
N LEU A 130 -25.16 -15.20 -10.74
CA LEU A 130 -25.43 -15.20 -12.18
C LEU A 130 -25.57 -13.76 -12.67
N LEU A 131 -24.94 -13.46 -13.81
CA LEU A 131 -24.98 -12.15 -14.44
C LEU A 131 -25.22 -12.27 -15.95
N SER A 132 -25.95 -11.31 -16.51
CA SER A 132 -25.90 -10.99 -17.93
C SER A 132 -24.59 -10.28 -18.30
N PHE A 133 -24.32 -10.10 -19.59
CA PHE A 133 -23.16 -9.31 -20.04
C PHE A 133 -23.17 -7.89 -19.47
N THR A 134 -24.32 -7.19 -19.54
CA THR A 134 -24.47 -5.82 -19.00
C THR A 134 -24.24 -5.78 -17.49
N GLN A 135 -24.78 -6.75 -16.74
CA GLN A 135 -24.53 -6.84 -15.31
C GLN A 135 -23.07 -7.13 -14.98
N ALA A 136 -22.40 -7.98 -15.78
CA ALA A 136 -20.98 -8.26 -15.63
C ALA A 136 -20.13 -7.00 -15.85
N LEU A 137 -20.44 -6.21 -16.88
CA LEU A 137 -19.74 -4.95 -17.19
C LEU A 137 -19.78 -3.95 -16.02
N LEU A 138 -20.92 -3.84 -15.35
CA LEU A 138 -21.13 -2.96 -14.20
C LEU A 138 -20.58 -3.54 -12.89
N SER A 139 -20.23 -4.83 -12.86
CA SER A 139 -19.87 -5.54 -11.63
C SER A 139 -18.42 -5.37 -11.20
N ILE A 140 -17.56 -4.72 -12.00
CA ILE A 140 -16.11 -4.62 -11.76
C ILE A 140 -15.65 -3.16 -11.67
N SER A 141 -14.55 -2.87 -10.96
CA SER A 141 -13.84 -1.59 -11.10
C SER A 141 -12.88 -1.61 -12.29
N PRO A 142 -12.51 -0.41 -12.81
CA PRO A 142 -11.38 -0.25 -13.70
C PRO A 142 -10.12 -0.87 -13.08
N THR A 143 -9.66 -0.38 -11.93
CA THR A 143 -8.56 -1.02 -11.17
C THR A 143 -9.11 -2.02 -10.14
N GLY A 144 -8.64 -3.27 -10.19
CA GLY A 144 -9.17 -4.35 -9.35
C GLY A 144 -9.04 -4.15 -7.85
N MET A 145 -7.89 -3.65 -7.38
CA MET A 145 -7.63 -3.46 -5.96
C MET A 145 -6.67 -2.29 -5.79
N THR A 146 -7.08 -1.30 -5.02
CA THR A 146 -6.20 -0.20 -4.62
C THR A 146 -5.58 -0.52 -3.25
N MET A 147 -4.37 -0.01 -3.02
CA MET A 147 -3.65 -0.24 -1.77
C MET A 147 -3.27 1.13 -1.19
N PRO A 148 -3.74 1.48 0.00
CA PRO A 148 -3.32 2.69 0.68
C PRO A 148 -1.83 2.67 1.06
N VAL A 149 -1.28 3.83 1.39
CA VAL A 149 0.11 4.05 1.83
C VAL A 149 0.21 4.14 3.35
N LYS A 150 -0.67 4.92 3.99
CA LYS A 150 -0.67 5.16 5.44
C LYS A 150 -1.51 4.16 6.22
N ILE A 151 -2.53 3.59 5.60
CA ILE A 151 -3.37 2.54 6.17
C ILE A 151 -3.24 1.22 5.40
N LYS A 152 -3.90 0.16 5.85
CA LYS A 152 -3.94 -1.14 5.16
C LYS A 152 -5.33 -1.39 4.56
N SER A 153 -5.36 -1.90 3.34
CA SER A 153 -6.58 -2.37 2.69
C SER A 153 -7.02 -3.71 3.31
N ALA A 154 -8.34 -3.89 3.46
CA ALA A 154 -8.94 -5.16 3.82
C ALA A 154 -8.87 -6.19 2.69
N VAL A 155 -8.63 -5.75 1.46
CA VAL A 155 -8.51 -6.65 0.31
C VAL A 155 -7.24 -7.49 0.44
N VAL A 156 -7.39 -8.80 0.31
CA VAL A 156 -6.28 -9.77 0.33
C VAL A 156 -5.97 -10.28 -1.07
N PRO A 157 -4.69 -10.41 -1.45
CA PRO A 157 -4.30 -11.04 -2.71
C PRO A 157 -4.79 -12.49 -2.80
N ALA A 158 -5.10 -12.93 -4.03
CA ALA A 158 -5.48 -14.33 -4.31
C ALA A 158 -4.33 -15.30 -4.03
N ARG A 159 -4.63 -16.61 -3.92
CA ARG A 159 -3.60 -17.64 -3.80
C ARG A 159 -2.53 -17.51 -4.88
N GLY A 160 -1.26 -17.47 -4.46
CA GLY A 160 -0.09 -17.36 -5.33
C GLY A 160 0.19 -15.96 -5.88
N ALA A 161 -0.69 -14.98 -5.63
CA ALA A 161 -0.42 -13.60 -5.99
C ALA A 161 0.72 -13.05 -5.12
N THR A 162 1.80 -12.66 -5.78
CA THR A 162 3.05 -12.23 -5.19
C THR A 162 3.37 -10.81 -5.65
N GLY A 163 3.74 -9.96 -4.72
CA GLY A 163 4.16 -8.60 -4.99
C GLY A 163 5.51 -8.32 -4.35
N PHE A 164 6.41 -7.74 -5.12
CA PHE A 164 7.68 -7.22 -4.65
C PHE A 164 7.66 -5.70 -4.84
N ALA A 165 8.18 -4.95 -3.88
CA ALA A 165 8.33 -3.52 -4.04
C ALA A 165 9.64 -3.02 -3.42
N VAL A 166 10.26 -2.08 -4.12
CA VAL A 166 11.43 -1.34 -3.68
C VAL A 166 11.12 0.14 -3.79
N GLY A 167 11.55 0.93 -2.82
CA GLY A 167 11.22 2.35 -2.80
C GLY A 167 12.15 3.20 -1.97
N ALA A 168 11.97 4.50 -2.09
CA ALA A 168 12.66 5.51 -1.31
C ALA A 168 11.64 6.38 -0.59
N MET A 169 11.99 6.80 0.62
CA MET A 169 11.21 7.70 1.47
C MET A 169 12.10 8.84 1.95
N TYR A 170 11.54 10.04 2.00
CA TYR A 170 12.14 11.20 2.65
C TYR A 170 11.13 11.82 3.61
N MET A 171 11.57 12.15 4.82
CA MET A 171 10.79 12.87 5.83
C MET A 171 11.62 14.01 6.38
N LYS A 172 10.99 15.18 6.53
CA LYS A 172 11.53 16.32 7.26
C LYS A 172 10.56 16.67 8.39
N LYS A 173 11.11 16.98 9.57
CA LYS A 173 10.43 17.62 10.69
C LYS A 173 11.26 18.82 11.12
N ASP A 174 10.65 19.98 11.24
CA ASP A 174 11.35 21.26 11.40
C ASP A 174 10.61 22.25 12.31
N GLU A 175 9.63 21.76 13.06
CA GLU A 175 8.92 22.54 14.08
C GLU A 175 9.05 21.83 15.43
N VAL A 176 9.11 22.62 16.50
CA VAL A 176 9.06 22.13 17.88
C VAL A 176 7.60 22.11 18.33
N MET A 177 7.13 20.97 18.81
CA MET A 177 5.75 20.79 19.29
C MET A 177 5.67 21.09 20.78
N ASP A 178 5.04 22.21 21.11
CA ASP A 178 4.72 22.65 22.48
C ASP A 178 3.25 22.28 22.77
N GLY A 179 3.01 21.01 23.12
CA GLY A 179 1.65 20.45 23.08
C GLY A 179 1.17 20.34 21.63
N SER A 180 0.09 21.05 21.32
CA SER A 180 -0.44 21.20 19.96
C SER A 180 0.10 22.41 19.21
N ASP A 181 0.90 23.27 19.86
CA ASP A 181 1.42 24.48 19.22
C ASP A 181 2.70 24.18 18.44
N HIS A 182 2.78 24.74 17.24
CA HIS A 182 3.92 24.64 16.35
C HIS A 182 4.82 25.85 16.54
N VAL A 183 6.00 25.64 17.12
CA VAL A 183 6.95 26.71 17.46
C VAL A 183 8.18 26.62 16.57
N ASP A 184 8.64 27.76 16.04
CA ASP A 184 9.91 27.82 15.32
C ASP A 184 11.05 27.38 16.27
N PRO A 185 11.88 26.40 15.88
CA PRO A 185 12.99 25.95 16.71
C PRO A 185 13.96 27.06 17.16
N ALA A 186 14.13 28.12 16.36
CA ALA A 186 14.98 29.27 16.67
C ALA A 186 14.36 30.19 17.74
N ASP A 187 13.04 30.25 17.84
CA ASP A 187 12.35 30.98 18.91
C ASP A 187 12.30 30.14 20.19
N PHE A 188 12.06 28.82 20.05
CA PHE A 188 12.04 27.90 21.17
C PHE A 188 13.36 27.90 21.96
N ILE A 189 14.51 27.90 21.25
CA ILE A 189 15.84 27.87 21.90
C ILE A 189 16.21 29.19 22.59
N GLN A 190 15.52 30.30 22.28
CA GLN A 190 15.74 31.60 22.92
C GLN A 190 14.98 31.73 24.25
N ARG A 191 14.08 30.80 24.58
CA ARG A 191 13.33 30.82 25.85
C ARG A 191 14.30 30.76 27.04
N PRO A 192 13.98 31.42 28.18
CA PRO A 192 14.85 31.46 29.35
C PRO A 192 15.33 30.08 29.79
N GLY A 193 16.63 29.96 30.05
CA GLY A 193 17.25 28.71 30.50
C GLY A 193 17.55 27.69 29.39
N GLN A 194 16.99 27.83 28.19
CA GLN A 194 17.20 26.83 27.14
C GLN A 194 18.61 26.88 26.55
N GLN A 195 19.36 25.82 26.80
CA GLN A 195 20.73 25.67 26.31
C GLN A 195 20.83 24.78 25.07
N MET A 196 19.91 23.83 24.91
CA MET A 196 19.89 22.88 23.80
C MET A 196 18.46 22.63 23.33
N GLY A 197 18.28 22.38 22.03
CA GLY A 197 16.97 22.12 21.45
C GLY A 197 17.07 21.51 20.06
N ALA A 198 16.08 20.73 19.66
CA ALA A 198 16.06 20.13 18.33
C ALA A 198 15.76 21.21 17.27
N LYS A 199 16.56 21.27 16.20
CA LYS A 199 16.39 22.24 15.10
C LYS A 199 15.60 21.63 13.96
N GLU A 200 16.07 20.51 13.43
CA GLU A 200 15.38 19.79 12.37
C GLU A 200 15.81 18.33 12.38
N MET A 201 14.93 17.47 11.87
CA MET A 201 15.22 16.08 11.61
C MET A 201 14.92 15.74 10.15
N LYS A 202 15.88 15.10 9.50
CA LYS A 202 15.76 14.55 8.15
C LYS A 202 15.95 13.04 8.22
N SER A 203 14.99 12.30 7.69
CA SER A 203 15.05 10.84 7.57
C SER A 203 14.94 10.46 6.11
N ARG A 204 15.92 9.71 5.61
CA ARG A 204 15.84 9.01 4.34
C ARG A 204 15.68 7.53 4.61
N ALA A 205 14.94 6.81 3.78
CA ALA A 205 14.88 5.37 3.88
C ALA A 205 14.79 4.70 2.52
N GLU A 206 15.47 3.58 2.38
CA GLU A 206 15.17 2.59 1.36
C GLU A 206 14.17 1.59 1.92
N MET A 207 13.19 1.18 1.12
CA MET A 207 12.08 0.34 1.54
C MET A 207 12.05 -0.93 0.70
N TYR A 208 11.96 -2.08 1.35
CA TYR A 208 11.86 -3.39 0.70
C TYR A 208 10.61 -4.09 1.21
N MET A 209 9.73 -4.51 0.30
CA MET A 209 8.45 -5.09 0.65
C MET A 209 8.16 -6.33 -0.18
N LEU A 210 7.63 -7.35 0.49
CA LEU A 210 7.12 -8.57 -0.11
C LEU A 210 5.70 -8.80 0.36
N SER A 211 4.86 -9.30 -0.54
CA SER A 211 3.51 -9.73 -0.26
C SER A 211 3.19 -11.02 -0.98
N TYR A 212 2.47 -11.92 -0.31
CA TYR A 212 2.12 -13.23 -0.85
C TYR A 212 0.73 -13.66 -0.39
N GLY A 213 -0.15 -13.99 -1.34
CA GLY A 213 -1.43 -14.63 -1.04
C GLY A 213 -1.22 -16.12 -0.76
N ILE A 214 -1.28 -16.52 0.51
CA ILE A 214 -1.17 -17.92 0.94
C ILE A 214 -2.36 -18.72 0.42
N ASN A 215 -3.56 -18.16 0.56
CA ASN A 215 -4.78 -18.67 -0.04
C ASN A 215 -5.68 -17.51 -0.47
N ASN A 216 -6.96 -17.75 -0.80
CA ASN A 216 -7.87 -16.72 -1.30
C ASN A 216 -8.46 -15.80 -0.20
N ASN A 217 -8.07 -16.03 1.05
CA ASN A 217 -8.52 -15.33 2.23
C ASN A 217 -7.36 -14.92 3.15
N LEU A 218 -6.16 -15.48 3.01
CA LEU A 218 -5.01 -15.23 3.88
C LEU A 218 -3.82 -14.74 3.05
N ALA A 219 -3.22 -13.65 3.50
CA ALA A 219 -2.03 -13.09 2.88
C ALA A 219 -0.95 -12.75 3.92
N LEU A 220 0.29 -12.98 3.52
CA LEU A 220 1.51 -12.59 4.21
C LEU A 220 2.04 -11.28 3.63
N GLY A 221 2.46 -10.37 4.50
CA GLY A 221 3.25 -9.21 4.18
C GLY A 221 4.54 -9.21 4.98
N VAL A 222 5.65 -8.90 4.33
CA VAL A 222 6.95 -8.71 4.96
C VAL A 222 7.52 -7.38 4.49
N SER A 223 8.09 -6.59 5.39
CA SER A 223 8.79 -5.37 5.00
C SER A 223 9.92 -5.02 5.94
N ILE A 224 10.95 -4.41 5.36
CA ILE A 224 12.11 -3.89 6.08
C ILE A 224 12.53 -2.58 5.43
N LYS A 225 13.18 -1.71 6.21
CA LYS A 225 13.66 -0.42 5.73
C LYS A 225 15.12 -0.25 6.14
N ASP A 226 15.91 0.42 5.32
CA ASP A 226 17.22 0.91 5.72
C ASP A 226 17.15 2.42 5.92
N PHE A 227 17.39 2.89 7.14
CA PHE A 227 17.22 4.28 7.52
C PHE A 227 18.54 5.03 7.53
N HIS A 228 18.51 6.27 7.06
CA HIS A 228 19.54 7.27 7.27
C HIS A 228 18.92 8.51 7.91
N LYS A 229 19.16 8.67 9.21
CA LYS A 229 18.60 9.74 10.01
C LYS A 229 19.67 10.76 10.35
N LYS A 230 19.32 12.03 10.21
CA LYS A 230 20.13 13.18 10.61
C LYS A 230 19.24 14.09 11.45
N MET A 231 19.71 14.49 12.63
CA MET A 231 19.07 15.51 13.44
C MET A 231 20.07 16.60 13.74
N ASP A 232 19.71 17.83 13.42
CA ASP A 232 20.45 19.01 13.83
C ASP A 232 19.85 19.54 15.13
N MET A 233 20.71 19.89 16.07
CA MET A 233 20.34 20.41 17.38
C MET A 233 21.02 21.75 17.59
N TYR A 234 20.29 22.74 18.09
CA TYR A 234 20.87 23.93 18.65
C TYR A 234 21.58 23.63 19.96
N LEU A 235 22.71 24.29 20.16
CA LEU A 235 23.51 24.31 21.38
C LEU A 235 23.81 25.76 21.76
N ALA A 236 24.17 25.99 23.03
CA ALA A 236 24.56 27.30 23.54
C ALA A 236 23.54 28.39 23.14
N SER A 237 22.27 28.14 23.47
CA SER A 237 21.13 29.02 23.19
C SER A 237 21.00 29.45 21.72
N GLY A 238 21.32 28.55 20.79
CA GLY A 238 21.15 28.77 19.35
C GLY A 238 22.42 29.23 18.61
N SER A 239 23.48 29.61 19.33
CA SER A 239 24.73 30.10 18.72
C SER A 239 25.56 29.01 18.01
N LYS A 240 25.33 27.74 18.34
CA LYS A 240 25.99 26.58 17.71
C LYS A 240 24.97 25.55 17.27
N VAL A 241 25.33 24.77 16.25
CA VAL A 241 24.53 23.62 15.78
C VAL A 241 25.39 22.36 15.84
N SER A 242 24.88 21.32 16.49
CA SER A 242 25.45 19.97 16.46
C SER A 242 24.59 19.06 15.59
N THR A 243 25.23 18.14 14.88
CA THR A 243 24.55 17.17 14.01
C THR A 243 24.73 15.77 14.58
N ILE A 244 23.62 15.09 14.87
CA ILE A 244 23.57 13.68 15.22
C ILE A 244 23.14 12.89 13.99
N ARG A 245 23.81 11.77 13.72
CA ARG A 245 23.46 10.84 12.64
C ARG A 245 23.27 9.44 13.18
N ASN A 246 22.22 8.77 12.72
CA ASN A 246 22.02 7.36 12.98
C ASN A 246 21.54 6.66 11.71
N ASN A 247 22.25 5.61 11.32
CA ASN A 247 21.93 4.82 10.14
C ASN A 247 21.78 3.36 10.54
N GLY A 248 20.88 2.66 9.87
CA GLY A 248 20.71 1.24 10.11
C GLY A 248 19.37 0.72 9.64
N ILE A 249 19.32 -0.60 9.57
CA ILE A 249 18.15 -1.36 9.18
C ILE A 249 17.09 -1.26 10.29
N SER A 250 15.83 -1.25 9.88
CA SER A 250 14.69 -1.31 10.78
C SER A 250 14.44 -2.72 11.31
N ASP A 251 13.54 -2.82 12.27
CA ASP A 251 12.97 -4.11 12.64
C ASP A 251 12.22 -4.72 11.44
N LEU A 252 12.33 -6.04 11.28
CA LEU A 252 11.62 -6.77 10.24
C LEU A 252 10.14 -6.83 10.60
N ASN A 253 9.28 -6.19 9.80
CA ASN A 253 7.84 -6.27 9.99
C ASN A 253 7.27 -7.48 9.24
N ILE A 254 6.48 -8.28 9.96
CA ILE A 254 5.72 -9.39 9.41
C ILE A 254 4.25 -9.16 9.75
N ASN A 255 3.36 -9.30 8.77
CA ASN A 255 1.92 -9.22 8.99
C ASN A 255 1.16 -10.30 8.23
N LEU A 256 0.09 -10.78 8.85
CA LEU A 256 -0.91 -11.67 8.28
C LEU A 256 -2.22 -10.90 8.19
N ARG A 257 -2.85 -10.93 7.01
CA ARG A 257 -4.19 -10.40 6.81
C ARG A 257 -5.12 -11.52 6.43
N TYR A 258 -6.19 -11.68 7.20
CA TYR A 258 -7.20 -12.69 6.96
C TYR A 258 -8.54 -12.02 6.65
N ASN A 259 -9.08 -12.31 5.47
CA ASN A 259 -10.40 -11.88 5.05
C ASN A 259 -11.47 -12.77 5.68
N VAL A 260 -12.11 -12.22 6.71
CA VAL A 260 -13.19 -12.84 7.47
C VAL A 260 -14.46 -12.88 6.63
N TRP A 261 -14.74 -11.80 5.92
CA TRP A 261 -15.92 -11.70 5.07
C TRP A 261 -15.65 -10.84 3.82
N LYS A 262 -16.29 -11.24 2.72
CA LYS A 262 -16.37 -10.47 1.49
C LYS A 262 -17.68 -10.79 0.80
N ASP A 263 -18.24 -9.82 0.08
CA ASP A 263 -19.42 -10.06 -0.74
C ASP A 263 -19.08 -10.82 -2.03
N VAL A 264 -20.10 -11.35 -2.69
CA VAL A 264 -19.93 -12.15 -3.92
C VAL A 264 -19.34 -11.34 -5.08
N TYR A 265 -19.53 -10.02 -5.08
CA TYR A 265 -19.01 -9.13 -6.12
C TYR A 265 -17.58 -8.64 -5.85
N TYR A 266 -16.98 -9.01 -4.72
CA TYR A 266 -15.67 -8.49 -4.31
C TYR A 266 -15.67 -6.96 -4.30
N SER A 267 -16.79 -6.38 -3.85
CA SER A 267 -17.00 -4.95 -3.68
C SER A 267 -16.88 -4.53 -2.22
N LYS A 268 -17.07 -5.42 -1.25
CA LYS A 268 -16.97 -5.16 0.18
C LYS A 268 -16.13 -6.24 0.85
N PHE A 269 -15.26 -5.82 1.75
CA PHE A 269 -14.33 -6.69 2.46
C PHE A 269 -14.24 -6.28 3.91
N PHE A 270 -14.29 -7.27 4.79
CA PHE A 270 -13.94 -7.15 6.19
C PHE A 270 -12.84 -8.16 6.51
N SER A 271 -11.73 -7.65 7.04
CA SER A 271 -10.54 -8.44 7.30
C SER A 271 -9.94 -8.08 8.64
N ILE A 272 -9.27 -9.05 9.26
CA ILE A 272 -8.43 -8.83 10.43
C ILE A 272 -6.97 -8.80 10.00
N ILE A 273 -6.16 -8.05 10.73
CA ILE A 273 -4.70 -8.05 10.58
C ILE A 273 -4.07 -8.44 11.90
N LEU A 274 -3.08 -9.32 11.82
CA LEU A 274 -2.17 -9.66 12.90
C LEU A 274 -0.75 -9.36 12.42
N GLY A 275 0.13 -8.88 13.30
CA GLY A 275 1.49 -8.57 12.92
C GLY A 275 2.47 -8.57 14.08
N THR A 276 3.74 -8.56 13.74
CA THR A 276 4.84 -8.46 14.69
C THR A 276 6.03 -7.76 14.03
N THR A 277 6.88 -7.15 14.85
CA THR A 277 8.22 -6.72 14.46
C THR A 277 9.24 -7.62 15.13
N LEU A 278 10.22 -8.10 14.35
CA LEU A 278 11.37 -8.80 14.90
C LEU A 278 12.51 -7.78 15.11
N PRO A 279 13.21 -7.80 16.25
CA PRO A 279 14.24 -6.81 16.62
C PRO A 279 15.55 -7.01 15.84
N THR A 280 15.48 -6.86 14.52
CA THR A 280 16.64 -6.94 13.61
C THR A 280 17.32 -5.59 13.44
N GLY A 281 16.65 -4.49 13.82
CA GLY A 281 17.19 -3.15 13.71
C GLY A 281 17.98 -2.74 14.94
N ASN A 282 18.91 -1.81 14.75
CA ASN A 282 19.75 -1.32 15.84
C ASN A 282 18.99 -0.35 16.75
N PHE A 283 19.06 -0.60 18.06
CA PHE A 283 18.64 0.31 19.12
C PHE A 283 19.88 0.86 19.82
N LYS A 284 19.84 2.14 20.22
CA LYS A 284 20.93 2.80 20.95
C LYS A 284 20.36 3.58 22.13
N ILE A 285 20.68 3.16 23.35
CA ILE A 285 20.17 3.81 24.57
C ILE A 285 20.52 5.30 24.67
N GLU A 286 21.63 5.73 24.06
CA GLU A 286 22.04 7.13 23.95
C GLU A 286 20.97 8.05 23.34
N TYR A 287 20.01 7.49 22.58
CA TYR A 287 18.89 8.23 21.99
C TYR A 287 17.56 7.98 22.72
N GLU A 288 17.57 7.60 24.00
CA GLU A 288 16.35 7.38 24.81
C GLU A 288 15.40 8.58 24.82
N SER A 289 15.96 9.79 24.87
CA SER A 289 15.25 11.07 24.91
C SER A 289 14.97 11.62 23.51
N SER A 290 15.47 10.93 22.47
CA SER A 290 15.30 11.26 21.06
C SER A 290 14.85 10.01 20.27
N PRO A 291 13.70 9.38 20.63
CA PRO A 291 13.25 8.13 20.02
C PRO A 291 13.09 8.22 18.49
N GLY A 292 12.86 9.43 17.96
CA GLY A 292 12.84 9.68 16.52
C GLY A 292 14.14 9.28 15.79
N LEU A 293 15.30 9.31 16.46
CA LEU A 293 16.60 8.90 15.89
C LEU A 293 16.81 7.38 15.84
N GLN A 294 16.00 6.60 16.56
CA GLN A 294 16.14 5.14 16.62
C GLN A 294 15.82 4.51 15.27
N THR A 295 16.63 3.54 14.84
CA THR A 295 16.41 2.82 13.57
C THR A 295 15.62 1.54 13.77
N GLY A 296 15.82 0.86 14.89
CA GLY A 296 15.02 -0.25 15.39
C GLY A 296 14.60 -0.02 16.84
N SER A 297 13.72 -0.88 17.35
CA SER A 297 13.22 -0.82 18.72
C SER A 297 13.99 -1.71 19.70
N GLY A 298 14.75 -2.69 19.19
CA GLY A 298 15.42 -3.69 20.00
C GLY A 298 14.47 -4.65 20.73
N SER A 299 13.16 -4.59 20.44
CA SER A 299 12.13 -5.42 21.06
C SER A 299 11.17 -6.03 20.03
N PHE A 300 10.45 -7.05 20.47
CA PHE A 300 9.31 -7.56 19.72
C PHE A 300 8.09 -6.68 19.93
N SER A 301 7.18 -6.70 18.96
CA SER A 301 5.84 -6.12 19.10
C SER A 301 4.75 -7.09 18.65
N GLY A 302 3.52 -6.85 19.09
CA GLY A 302 2.33 -7.54 18.62
C GLY A 302 1.28 -6.55 18.14
N THR A 303 0.86 -6.67 16.88
CA THR A 303 -0.19 -5.84 16.27
C THR A 303 -1.44 -6.68 16.04
N ALA A 304 -2.61 -6.13 16.36
CA ALA A 304 -3.91 -6.66 15.95
C ALA A 304 -4.80 -5.53 15.43
N GLY A 305 -5.71 -5.83 14.50
CA GLY A 305 -6.62 -4.81 14.03
C GLY A 305 -7.68 -5.29 13.04
N LEU A 306 -8.57 -4.35 12.72
CA LEU A 306 -9.73 -4.51 11.85
C LEU A 306 -9.55 -3.63 10.61
N LEU A 307 -9.92 -4.17 9.46
CA LEU A 307 -9.84 -3.53 8.16
C LEU A 307 -11.19 -3.65 7.46
N TYR A 308 -11.67 -2.54 6.91
CA TYR A 308 -12.81 -2.54 5.99
C TYR A 308 -12.43 -1.90 4.66
N SER A 309 -12.93 -2.43 3.55
CA SER A 309 -12.74 -1.84 2.23
C SER A 309 -13.98 -2.03 1.40
N GLN A 310 -14.39 -0.96 0.71
CA GLN A 310 -15.57 -0.94 -0.12
C GLN A 310 -15.27 -0.25 -1.44
N ARG A 311 -15.72 -0.86 -2.52
CA ARG A 311 -15.76 -0.28 -3.85
C ARG A 311 -17.14 0.30 -4.12
N LEU A 312 -17.16 1.47 -4.73
CA LEU A 312 -18.33 2.10 -5.31
C LEU A 312 -17.96 2.62 -6.70
N ASN A 313 -18.31 1.87 -7.74
CA ASN A 313 -17.90 2.12 -9.13
C ASN A 313 -16.36 2.29 -9.23
N ASP A 314 -15.91 3.49 -9.58
CA ASP A 314 -14.50 3.87 -9.77
C ASP A 314 -13.83 4.33 -8.48
N PHE A 315 -14.57 4.33 -7.36
CA PHE A 315 -14.06 4.71 -6.06
C PHE A 315 -13.81 3.50 -5.18
N TRP A 316 -12.74 3.58 -4.40
CA TRP A 316 -12.43 2.66 -3.31
C TRP A 316 -12.31 3.44 -2.02
N PHE A 317 -13.12 3.05 -1.05
CA PHE A 317 -13.03 3.47 0.33
C PHE A 317 -12.31 2.40 1.16
N HIS A 318 -11.40 2.82 2.02
CA HIS A 318 -10.74 1.95 2.99
C HIS A 318 -10.80 2.58 4.37
N THR A 319 -10.91 1.76 5.41
CA THR A 319 -10.71 2.20 6.78
C THR A 319 -10.03 1.10 7.59
N MET A 320 -9.26 1.52 8.58
CA MET A 320 -8.43 0.68 9.42
C MET A 320 -8.49 1.14 10.87
N LEU A 321 -8.47 0.19 11.79
CA LEU A 321 -8.17 0.40 13.20
C LEU A 321 -7.21 -0.71 13.64
N THR A 322 -6.04 -0.34 14.17
CA THR A 322 -5.01 -1.27 14.64
C THR A 322 -4.45 -0.81 15.97
N TYR A 323 -4.14 -1.77 16.84
CA TYR A 323 -3.42 -1.55 18.08
C TYR A 323 -2.13 -2.37 18.04
N THR A 324 -1.02 -1.77 18.47
CA THR A 324 0.29 -2.40 18.58
C THR A 324 0.79 -2.31 20.00
N HIS A 325 0.94 -3.48 20.63
CA HIS A 325 1.59 -3.61 21.91
C HIS A 325 3.10 -3.81 21.71
N LYS A 326 3.92 -3.04 22.44
CA LYS A 326 5.38 -3.10 22.34
C LYS A 326 5.96 -3.69 23.61
N LEU A 327 6.88 -4.64 23.44
CA LEU A 327 7.57 -5.26 24.57
C LEU A 327 8.77 -4.40 25.00
N GLU A 328 9.22 -4.63 26.22
CA GLU A 328 10.46 -4.06 26.73
C GLU A 328 11.67 -4.75 26.05
N ASN A 329 12.72 -3.98 25.77
CA ASN A 329 13.98 -4.49 25.23
C ASN A 329 14.99 -4.86 26.34
N SER A 330 16.16 -5.37 25.96
CA SER A 330 17.21 -5.76 26.90
C SER A 330 17.84 -4.62 27.70
N ASP A 331 17.60 -3.36 27.30
CA ASP A 331 18.12 -2.16 27.95
C ASP A 331 17.09 -1.54 28.92
N ASN A 332 16.07 -2.31 29.34
CA ASN A 332 14.94 -1.86 30.16
C ASN A 332 14.19 -0.66 29.56
N TYR A 333 14.18 -0.55 28.23
CA TYR A 333 13.47 0.48 27.50
C TYR A 333 12.27 -0.13 26.78
N LYS A 334 11.11 0.49 26.93
CA LYS A 334 9.86 0.10 26.29
C LYS A 334 9.29 1.29 25.55
N PHE A 335 9.12 1.16 24.24
CA PHE A 335 8.37 2.15 23.48
C PHE A 335 6.89 2.08 23.86
N GLY A 336 6.22 3.22 23.84
CA GLY A 336 4.78 3.28 24.06
C GLY A 336 4.01 2.54 22.97
N ASP A 337 2.94 1.88 23.41
CA ASP A 337 1.95 1.24 22.54
C ASP A 337 1.32 2.26 21.59
N GLU A 338 0.82 1.77 20.46
CA GLU A 338 0.28 2.61 19.39
C GLU A 338 -1.13 2.18 19.00
N THR A 339 -2.04 3.15 18.93
CA THR A 339 -3.35 2.96 18.29
C THR A 339 -3.38 3.78 16.99
N ASN A 340 -3.52 3.11 15.86
CA ASN A 340 -3.56 3.74 14.55
C ASN A 340 -4.91 3.51 13.89
N PHE A 341 -5.51 4.58 13.38
CA PHE A 341 -6.76 4.55 12.66
C PHE A 341 -6.71 5.46 11.44
N GLY A 342 -7.56 5.21 10.46
CA GLY A 342 -7.65 6.10 9.31
C GLY A 342 -8.64 5.68 8.26
N ALA A 343 -8.79 6.54 7.27
CA ALA A 343 -9.63 6.34 6.12
C ALA A 343 -8.89 6.77 4.84
N ALA A 344 -9.22 6.12 3.72
CA ALA A 344 -8.70 6.48 2.40
C ALA A 344 -9.82 6.44 1.38
N LEU A 345 -9.81 7.41 0.46
CA LEU A 345 -10.62 7.43 -0.73
C LEU A 345 -9.71 7.44 -1.96
N HIS A 346 -9.85 6.43 -2.81
CA HIS A 346 -9.12 6.31 -4.05
C HIS A 346 -10.08 6.37 -5.23
N TYR A 347 -9.72 7.12 -6.27
CA TYR A 347 -10.38 7.17 -7.55
C TYR A 347 -9.55 6.45 -8.61
N THR A 348 -10.18 5.61 -9.42
CA THR A 348 -9.55 4.80 -10.47
C THR A 348 -10.25 5.07 -11.80
N PRO A 349 -9.87 6.12 -12.54
CA PRO A 349 -10.53 6.48 -13.81
C PRO A 349 -10.37 5.40 -14.87
N ASP A 350 -9.27 4.65 -14.82
CA ASP A 350 -8.96 3.56 -15.72
C ASP A 350 -8.20 2.46 -14.95
N TYR A 351 -7.78 1.42 -15.65
CA TYR A 351 -7.00 0.33 -15.05
C TYR A 351 -5.53 0.69 -14.70
N ASN A 352 -5.00 1.77 -15.26
CA ASN A 352 -3.59 2.17 -15.12
C ASN A 352 -3.36 3.17 -14.00
N LEU A 353 -4.34 4.04 -13.75
CA LEU A 353 -4.20 5.17 -12.86
C LEU A 353 -5.09 5.01 -11.62
N MET A 354 -4.49 5.28 -10.47
CA MET A 354 -5.20 5.52 -9.21
C MET A 354 -4.69 6.81 -8.61
N ILE A 355 -5.61 7.68 -8.20
CA ILE A 355 -5.33 8.89 -7.41
C ILE A 355 -6.10 8.77 -6.10
N GLY A 356 -5.50 9.19 -4.99
CA GLY A 356 -6.11 9.00 -3.68
C GLY A 356 -5.78 10.09 -2.68
N LEU A 357 -6.68 10.22 -1.71
CA LEU A 357 -6.49 10.98 -0.49
C LEU A 357 -6.65 10.04 0.70
N GLU A 358 -5.70 10.06 1.61
CA GLU A 358 -5.71 9.27 2.84
C GLU A 358 -5.56 10.17 4.06
N ILE A 359 -6.32 9.90 5.10
CA ILE A 359 -6.19 10.55 6.40
C ILE A 359 -5.96 9.46 7.44
N ASN A 360 -4.94 9.64 8.27
CA ASN A 360 -4.66 8.72 9.37
C ASN A 360 -4.35 9.49 10.65
N GLY A 361 -4.66 8.88 11.80
CA GLY A 361 -4.32 9.33 13.13
C GLY A 361 -3.58 8.22 13.87
N THR A 362 -2.60 8.59 14.68
CA THR A 362 -1.88 7.64 15.53
C THR A 362 -1.72 8.25 16.91
N ASP A 363 -2.27 7.55 17.89
CA ASP A 363 -2.08 7.81 19.30
C ASP A 363 -0.93 6.96 19.81
N TYR A 364 0.00 7.59 20.51
CA TYR A 364 1.21 7.00 21.05
C TYR A 364 1.18 7.11 22.58
N ALA A 365 1.21 5.97 23.26
CA ALA A 365 1.46 5.96 24.70
C ALA A 365 2.87 6.49 25.02
N LYS A 366 3.09 6.88 26.28
CA LYS A 366 4.43 7.27 26.75
C LYS A 366 5.37 6.08 26.70
N ASN A 367 6.63 6.33 26.36
CA ASN A 367 7.71 5.36 26.50
C ASN A 367 8.04 5.17 27.98
N GLU A 368 8.63 4.04 28.32
CA GLU A 368 9.08 3.69 29.67
C GLU A 368 10.56 3.33 29.66
N TYR A 369 11.28 3.76 30.68
CA TYR A 369 12.68 3.39 30.92
C TYR A 369 12.86 3.04 32.40
N ASN A 370 13.44 1.86 32.69
CA ASN A 370 13.55 1.30 34.05
C ASN A 370 12.23 1.34 34.83
N GLY A 371 11.12 0.99 34.15
CA GLY A 371 9.77 0.99 34.74
C GLY A 371 9.15 2.37 34.99
N ARG A 372 9.78 3.47 34.54
CA ARG A 372 9.26 4.84 34.70
C ARG A 372 8.86 5.44 33.36
N LYS A 373 7.69 6.07 33.30
CA LYS A 373 7.21 6.79 32.11
C LYS A 373 8.08 8.00 31.82
N LEU A 374 8.41 8.20 30.55
CA LEU A 374 9.17 9.34 30.05
C LEU A 374 8.21 10.47 29.66
N ASP A 375 8.33 11.62 30.32
CA ASP A 375 7.31 12.68 30.24
C ASP A 375 7.12 13.31 28.85
N ASN A 376 8.22 13.58 28.13
CA ASN A 376 8.23 14.18 26.78
C ASN A 376 8.21 13.10 25.66
N THR A 377 7.42 12.05 25.85
CA THR A 377 7.22 10.97 24.85
C THR A 377 5.74 10.67 24.70
N GLY A 378 5.33 10.04 23.60
CA GLY A 378 3.91 9.82 23.31
C GLY A 378 3.21 11.08 22.77
N GLY A 379 1.89 11.00 22.61
CA GLY A 379 1.05 12.06 22.04
C GLY A 379 0.22 11.55 20.85
N PHE A 380 -0.39 12.46 20.11
CA PHE A 380 -1.21 12.17 18.94
C PHE A 380 -0.66 12.85 17.70
N ARG A 381 -0.67 12.15 16.56
CA ARG A 381 -0.30 12.72 15.25
C ARG A 381 -1.27 12.28 14.19
N SER A 382 -1.67 13.20 13.31
CA SER A 382 -2.49 12.92 12.16
C SER A 382 -1.92 13.52 10.88
N TYR A 383 -2.17 12.85 9.76
CA TYR A 383 -1.64 13.24 8.46
C TYR A 383 -2.71 13.15 7.37
N ALA A 384 -2.64 14.07 6.41
CA ALA A 384 -3.26 13.95 5.10
C ALA A 384 -2.21 13.49 4.10
N THR A 385 -2.55 12.54 3.24
CA THR A 385 -1.65 11.99 2.24
C THR A 385 -2.31 11.95 0.88
N GLY A 386 -1.73 12.67 -0.08
CA GLY A 386 -2.02 12.48 -1.50
C GLY A 386 -1.22 11.29 -2.02
N VAL A 387 -1.86 10.40 -2.78
CA VAL A 387 -1.23 9.24 -3.42
C VAL A 387 -1.58 9.17 -4.90
N GLY A 388 -0.59 8.86 -5.73
CA GLY A 388 -0.77 8.50 -7.13
C GLY A 388 -0.11 7.15 -7.39
N ASN A 389 -0.80 6.23 -8.06
CA ASN A 389 -0.25 4.94 -8.46
C ASN A 389 -0.52 4.72 -9.94
N TRP A 390 0.56 4.59 -10.71
CA TRP A 390 0.52 4.43 -12.14
C TRP A 390 1.14 3.10 -12.56
N ARG A 391 0.38 2.29 -13.27
CA ARG A 391 0.85 1.09 -13.95
C ARG A 391 1.40 1.48 -15.32
N PHE A 392 2.70 1.37 -15.48
CA PHE A 392 3.38 1.86 -16.70
C PHE A 392 3.91 0.74 -17.60
N LEU A 393 4.03 -0.49 -17.09
CA LEU A 393 4.59 -1.58 -17.88
C LEU A 393 3.97 -2.93 -17.51
N THR A 394 3.73 -3.73 -18.55
CA THR A 394 3.35 -5.14 -18.44
C THR A 394 4.48 -5.98 -19.00
N ALA A 395 5.14 -6.78 -18.17
CA ALA A 395 6.23 -7.65 -18.60
C ALA A 395 6.39 -8.83 -17.65
N LEU A 396 7.10 -9.88 -18.09
CA LEU A 396 7.46 -11.03 -17.26
C LEU A 396 6.27 -11.74 -16.59
N GLY A 397 5.08 -11.70 -17.21
CA GLY A 397 3.89 -12.32 -16.65
C GLY A 397 3.17 -11.48 -15.59
N GLY A 398 3.50 -10.20 -15.43
CA GLY A 398 2.96 -9.33 -14.38
C GLY A 398 2.98 -7.84 -14.71
N ASN A 399 2.68 -7.03 -13.69
CA ASN A 399 2.53 -5.58 -13.79
C ASN A 399 3.60 -4.85 -12.98
N PHE A 400 4.19 -3.82 -13.59
CA PHE A 400 5.02 -2.82 -12.93
C PHE A 400 4.21 -1.58 -12.63
N ASN A 401 4.33 -1.07 -11.41
CA ASN A 401 3.63 0.12 -10.95
C ASN A 401 4.62 1.06 -10.28
N LEU A 402 4.52 2.35 -10.59
CA LEU A 402 5.17 3.43 -9.85
C LEU A 402 4.12 4.09 -8.96
N ARG A 403 4.43 4.22 -7.67
CA ARG A 403 3.60 4.92 -6.72
C ARG A 403 4.35 6.08 -6.11
N LEU A 404 3.71 7.23 -6.08
CA LEU A 404 4.20 8.45 -5.44
C LEU A 404 3.22 8.84 -4.33
N SER A 405 3.75 9.34 -3.22
CA SER A 405 2.93 9.87 -2.13
C SER A 405 3.57 11.10 -1.50
N LEU A 406 2.74 12.06 -1.09
CA LEU A 406 3.13 13.19 -0.27
C LEU A 406 2.18 13.30 0.92
N SER A 407 2.73 13.30 2.13
CA SER A 407 2.01 13.41 3.39
C SER A 407 2.38 14.69 4.12
N LEU A 408 1.38 15.38 4.61
CA LEU A 408 1.48 16.58 5.43
C LEU A 408 0.80 16.35 6.78
N PRO A 409 1.36 16.87 7.89
CA PRO A 409 0.68 16.84 9.18
C PRO A 409 -0.62 17.65 9.08
N LEU A 410 -1.70 17.12 9.68
CA LEU A 410 -2.97 17.83 9.82
C LEU A 410 -3.13 18.41 11.22
N TYR A 411 -2.79 17.60 12.22
CA TYR A 411 -2.84 17.96 13.62
C TYR A 411 -1.87 17.05 14.38
N GLU A 412 -1.04 17.65 15.22
CA GLU A 412 -0.10 16.96 16.09
C GLU A 412 -0.23 17.57 17.48
N ASP A 413 -0.47 16.73 18.49
CA ASP A 413 -0.43 17.10 19.90
C ASP A 413 0.59 16.21 20.57
N MET A 414 1.76 16.77 20.86
CA MET A 414 2.87 16.02 21.42
C MET A 414 3.01 16.37 22.88
N ASN A 415 3.20 15.34 23.73
CA ASN A 415 3.42 15.56 25.15
C ASN A 415 4.59 16.52 25.37
N HIS A 416 4.26 17.72 25.84
CA HIS A 416 5.19 18.75 26.31
C HIS A 416 5.40 18.56 27.81
N TYR A 417 6.61 18.85 28.28
CA TYR A 417 6.95 18.74 29.69
C TYR A 417 7.98 19.78 30.12
N THR A 418 7.68 20.48 31.21
CA THR A 418 8.61 21.41 31.85
C THR A 418 9.34 20.72 33.00
N ALA A 419 10.67 20.76 32.98
CA ALA A 419 11.53 20.21 34.03
C ALA A 419 12.54 21.26 34.50
N MET A 420 12.51 21.62 35.79
CA MET A 420 13.46 22.60 36.37
C MET A 420 13.51 23.93 35.58
N GLY A 421 12.36 24.40 35.09
CA GLY A 421 12.23 25.62 34.29
C GLY A 421 12.67 25.49 32.82
N LEU A 422 12.99 24.29 32.35
CA LEU A 422 13.35 23.99 30.96
C LEU A 422 12.22 23.24 30.26
N GLU A 423 11.88 23.67 29.05
CA GLU A 423 10.87 22.98 28.24
C GLU A 423 11.49 21.82 27.47
N LYS A 424 10.87 20.66 27.54
CA LYS A 424 11.17 19.50 26.70
C LYS A 424 10.02 19.29 25.74
N ALA A 425 10.37 19.27 24.45
CA ALA A 425 9.43 19.16 23.36
C ALA A 425 9.95 18.20 22.29
N GLN A 426 9.06 17.73 21.42
CA GLN A 426 9.38 16.82 20.33
C GLN A 426 9.31 17.57 18.98
N LEU A 427 10.04 17.08 17.97
CA LEU A 427 9.89 17.61 16.62
C LEU A 427 8.59 17.12 15.95
N GLY A 428 7.92 18.03 15.25
CA GLY A 428 6.75 17.80 14.40
C GLY A 428 6.85 18.61 13.11
N GLY A 429 5.70 18.85 12.49
CA GLY A 429 5.62 19.62 11.27
C GLY A 429 6.21 18.93 10.05
N GLY A 430 6.57 19.74 9.07
CA GLY A 430 7.26 19.33 7.86
C GLY A 430 6.42 18.45 6.92
N TYR A 431 7.06 17.44 6.30
CA TYR A 431 6.42 16.61 5.28
C TYR A 431 7.11 15.26 5.11
N THR A 432 6.38 14.31 4.52
CA THR A 432 6.93 13.00 4.10
C THR A 432 6.60 12.73 2.64
N GLY A 433 7.61 12.46 1.82
CA GLY A 433 7.46 12.01 0.44
C GLY A 433 7.93 10.57 0.28
N SER A 434 7.30 9.80 -0.62
CA SER A 434 7.81 8.48 -1.01
C SER A 434 7.59 8.16 -2.48
N ALA A 435 8.48 7.32 -3.01
CA ALA A 435 8.37 6.71 -4.33
C ALA A 435 8.58 5.20 -4.19
N LEU A 436 7.69 4.41 -4.77
CA LEU A 436 7.71 2.94 -4.69
C LEU A 436 7.51 2.33 -6.07
N LEU A 437 8.47 1.55 -6.52
CA LEU A 437 8.37 0.69 -7.70
C LEU A 437 7.93 -0.70 -7.24
N SER A 438 6.87 -1.24 -7.83
CA SER A 438 6.38 -2.58 -7.49
C SER A 438 6.12 -3.45 -8.70
N PHE A 439 6.49 -4.73 -8.58
CA PHE A 439 6.16 -5.78 -9.53
C PHE A 439 5.16 -6.75 -8.89
N LYS A 440 4.05 -7.02 -9.58
CA LYS A 440 2.99 -7.92 -9.11
C LYS A 440 2.73 -9.01 -10.14
N ARG A 441 2.71 -10.26 -9.70
CA ARG A 441 2.41 -11.43 -10.53
C ARG A 441 1.74 -12.52 -9.71
N ARG A 442 0.82 -13.27 -10.32
CA ARG A 442 0.30 -14.52 -9.76
C ARG A 442 1.13 -15.71 -10.24
N PHE A 443 1.75 -16.42 -9.31
CA PHE A 443 2.39 -17.70 -9.58
C PHE A 443 1.38 -18.82 -9.31
N VAL A 444 1.28 -19.77 -10.24
CA VAL A 444 0.44 -20.96 -10.10
C VAL A 444 1.40 -22.09 -9.80
N PHE A 445 1.44 -22.51 -8.53
CA PHE A 445 2.19 -23.67 -8.05
C PHE A 445 1.22 -24.79 -7.72
#